data_AF-A0A2G6GH75-F1
#
_entry.id   AF-A0A2G6GH75-F1
#
_cell.length_a   1.000
_cell.length_b   1.000
_cell.length_c   1.000
_cell.angle_alpha   90.00
_cell.angle_beta   90.00
_cell.angle_gamma   90.00
#
_symmetry.space_group_name_H-M   'P 1'
#
loop_
_entity.id
_entity.type
_entity.pdbx_description
1 polymer ?
#
loop_
_entity_poly.entity_id
_entity_poly.type
_entity_poly.pdbx_seq_one_letter_code
_entity_poly.pdbx_strand_id
1 'polypeptide(L)'
;MMTTVTSNEVTSKDILAHAESLRWQIGQGFHDKLMLDIYTDASRLTERAVTRPDEKPRFDLDRTIDRIVTSRIWGFPLMILLFTIVFWLTIEGANVPSQMLYTLLVEWLMPILHNAASAINLPWWLSGFLIDGMYLATAWVISVMLPPMAIFFPLFTMLEDFGYLPRVAFNLDNVYRKAGAHGKQSLSMMMGFGCNAAGVIATRVIDSPRERLIAIITNNFALCNGRWPTQILLATIFIGTLAPAYLAGFISALAVVGIAILGVLLSFVLSWGLSRSVLRGEVSTFSLELPPYRPPRFWQTLYTSLIDRTLFVLWRAIVFALPAGAVIWLISNISINGTTIAVHLINFMEPTALIFGMTGIVFLAYIVAIPANEIVIPTILMLTVLALGATSPDPGSGAGVMFELDSEEAIRELLVTGGWTLLTAVNVMLFSLIHNPCSTTIYTIYKETGSKRWTIVSSLLPLVLGFIITFFVAQIWRLFS
;
A
#
# COMPACT_ATOMS: atom_id res chain seq x y z
N MET A 1 36.70 40.13 29.03
CA MET A 1 36.97 41.24 28.10
C MET A 1 36.04 41.06 26.91
N MET A 2 34.84 41.63 26.99
CA MET A 2 33.83 41.63 25.93
C MET A 2 34.30 42.58 24.83
N THR A 3 34.71 42.06 23.68
CA THR A 3 34.83 42.87 22.45
C THR A 3 33.47 42.90 21.77
N THR A 4 32.78 44.00 22.01
CA THR A 4 31.58 44.49 21.32
C THR A 4 31.76 44.43 19.81
N VAL A 5 30.95 43.62 19.13
CA VAL A 5 30.71 43.73 17.69
C VAL A 5 29.91 45.01 17.50
N THR A 6 30.58 46.07 17.06
CA THR A 6 29.93 47.31 16.62
C THR A 6 29.13 46.98 15.36
N SER A 7 27.81 47.13 15.44
CA SER A 7 26.96 47.31 14.28
C SER A 7 27.53 48.46 13.46
N ASN A 8 28.20 48.16 12.34
CA ASN A 8 28.36 49.17 11.31
C ASN A 8 26.94 49.56 10.90
N GLU A 9 26.51 50.74 11.32
CA GLU A 9 25.28 51.35 10.86
C GLU A 9 25.42 51.49 9.35
N VAL A 10 24.86 50.52 8.62
CA VAL A 10 24.74 50.60 7.17
C VAL A 10 23.88 51.83 6.91
N THR A 11 24.52 52.92 6.51
CA THR A 11 23.78 54.16 6.30
C THR A 11 22.93 54.00 5.04
N SER A 12 21.81 54.71 4.98
CA SER A 12 20.95 54.73 3.79
C SER A 12 21.71 55.09 2.51
N LYS A 13 22.81 55.84 2.63
CA LYS A 13 23.75 56.13 1.53
C LYS A 13 24.53 54.91 1.05
N ASP A 14 25.00 54.06 1.95
CA ASP A 14 25.74 52.85 1.58
C ASP A 14 24.83 51.86 0.84
N ILE A 15 23.57 51.74 1.27
CA ILE A 15 22.55 50.92 0.59
C ILE A 15 22.27 51.47 -0.81
N LEU A 16 22.09 52.80 -0.94
CA LEU A 16 21.83 53.45 -2.22
C LEU A 16 23.02 53.30 -3.19
N ALA A 17 24.25 53.49 -2.71
CA ALA A 17 25.45 53.32 -3.52
C ALA A 17 25.62 51.87 -3.99
N HIS A 18 25.35 50.90 -3.12
CA HIS A 18 25.39 49.49 -3.48
C HIS A 18 24.30 49.11 -4.50
N ALA A 19 23.07 49.59 -4.29
CA ALA A 19 21.96 49.40 -5.22
C ALA A 19 22.24 50.03 -6.60
N GLU A 20 22.87 51.21 -6.62
CA GLU A 20 23.26 51.89 -7.85
C GLU A 20 24.36 51.12 -8.61
N SER A 21 25.35 50.57 -7.90
CA SER A 21 26.38 49.72 -8.50
C SER A 21 25.80 48.44 -9.14
N LEU A 22 24.81 47.82 -8.48
CA LEU A 22 24.13 46.63 -8.98
C LEU A 22 23.24 46.96 -10.19
N ARG A 23 22.60 48.14 -10.21
CA ARG A 23 21.78 48.62 -11.33
C ARG A 23 22.58 48.67 -12.64
N TRP A 24 23.85 49.08 -12.58
CA TRP A 24 24.72 49.12 -13.75
C TRP A 24 25.19 47.73 -14.22
N GLN A 25 25.33 46.76 -13.31
CA GLN A 25 25.70 45.37 -13.65
C GLN A 25 24.56 44.60 -14.32
N ILE A 26 23.30 44.89 -13.96
CA ILE A 26 22.12 44.19 -14.45
C ILE A 26 21.68 44.68 -15.86
N GLY A 27 22.25 45.80 -16.33
CA GLY A 27 22.04 46.36 -17.67
C GLY A 27 20.82 47.30 -17.75
N GLN A 28 20.91 48.33 -18.58
CA GLN A 28 19.89 49.41 -18.67
C GLN A 28 18.50 48.91 -19.08
N GLY A 29 18.39 47.78 -19.80
CA GLY A 29 17.12 47.23 -20.27
C GLY A 29 16.40 46.29 -19.29
N PHE A 30 16.95 46.04 -18.09
CA PHE A 30 16.31 45.13 -17.13
C PHE A 30 14.98 45.65 -16.61
N HIS A 31 14.90 46.96 -16.32
CA HIS A 31 13.64 47.55 -15.85
C HIS A 31 12.57 47.48 -16.94
N ASP A 32 12.93 47.80 -18.18
CA ASP A 32 12.01 47.72 -19.32
C ASP A 32 11.55 46.28 -19.58
N LYS A 33 12.47 45.31 -19.49
CA LYS A 33 12.16 43.89 -19.63
C LYS A 33 11.27 43.38 -18.49
N LEU A 34 11.57 43.76 -17.25
CA LEU A 34 10.75 43.43 -16.08
C LEU A 34 9.35 44.01 -16.20
N MET A 35 9.24 45.28 -16.60
CA MET A 35 7.94 45.92 -16.81
C MET A 35 7.17 45.28 -17.96
N LEU A 36 7.85 44.95 -19.07
CA LEU A 36 7.25 44.23 -20.19
C LEU A 36 6.73 42.86 -19.75
N ASP A 37 7.51 42.10 -18.98
CA ASP A 37 7.12 40.79 -18.47
C ASP A 37 5.90 40.91 -17.52
N ILE A 38 5.90 41.90 -16.61
CA ILE A 38 4.76 42.17 -15.71
C ILE A 38 3.49 42.53 -16.49
N TYR A 39 3.58 43.43 -17.48
CA TYR A 39 2.43 43.82 -18.29
C TYR A 39 1.96 42.70 -19.21
N THR A 40 2.88 41.87 -19.71
CA THR A 40 2.55 40.69 -20.51
C THR A 40 1.79 39.66 -19.66
N ASP A 41 2.27 39.39 -18.44
CA ASP A 41 1.59 38.49 -17.51
C ASP A 41 0.24 39.06 -17.04
N ALA A 42 0.17 40.35 -16.73
CA ALA A 42 -1.08 41.01 -16.37
C ALA A 42 -2.11 40.97 -17.51
N SER A 43 -1.68 41.21 -18.76
CA SER A 43 -2.54 41.10 -19.95
C SER A 43 -3.01 39.66 -20.14
N ARG A 44 -2.12 38.68 -20.00
CA ARG A 44 -2.45 37.25 -20.09
C ARG A 44 -3.47 36.83 -19.02
N LEU A 45 -3.31 37.30 -17.78
CA LEU A 45 -4.26 37.06 -16.70
C LEU A 45 -5.61 37.73 -16.97
N THR A 46 -5.60 38.98 -17.43
CA THR A 46 -6.82 39.74 -17.73
C THR A 46 -7.61 39.11 -18.88
N GLU A 47 -6.93 38.68 -19.95
CA GLU A 47 -7.55 37.95 -21.06
C GLU A 47 -8.17 36.61 -20.63
N ARG A 48 -7.61 35.94 -19.60
CA ARG A 48 -8.20 34.70 -19.05
C ARG A 48 -9.38 34.98 -18.11
N ALA A 49 -9.34 36.06 -17.34
CA ALA A 49 -10.31 36.35 -16.29
C ALA A 49 -11.54 37.13 -16.78
N VAL A 50 -11.38 38.00 -17.79
CA VAL A 50 -12.43 38.90 -18.27
C VAL A 50 -13.18 38.28 -19.45
N THR A 51 -14.48 38.04 -19.27
CA THR A 51 -15.39 37.63 -20.35
C THR A 51 -16.16 38.83 -20.87
N ARG A 52 -16.11 39.08 -22.19
CA ARG A 52 -16.90 40.11 -22.88
C ARG A 52 -18.20 39.50 -23.42
N PRO A 53 -19.35 40.23 -23.40
CA PRO A 53 -20.64 39.68 -23.80
C PRO A 53 -20.71 39.15 -25.25
N ASP A 54 -19.96 39.75 -26.18
CA ASP A 54 -20.00 39.44 -27.62
C ASP A 54 -18.84 38.56 -28.11
N GLU A 55 -17.94 38.13 -27.23
CA GLU A 55 -16.83 37.25 -27.61
C GLU A 55 -17.05 35.85 -27.04
N LYS A 56 -16.94 34.82 -27.90
CA LYS A 56 -16.91 33.44 -27.42
C LYS A 56 -15.72 33.29 -26.47
N PRO A 57 -15.92 32.80 -25.23
CA PRO A 57 -14.82 32.61 -24.31
C PRO A 57 -13.76 31.72 -24.97
N ARG A 58 -12.50 32.15 -24.95
CA ARG A 58 -11.37 31.34 -25.45
C ARG A 58 -11.40 29.98 -24.74
N PHE A 59 -11.16 28.93 -25.50
CA PHE A 59 -11.12 27.57 -24.98
C PHE A 59 -9.91 27.41 -24.06
N ASP A 60 -10.16 27.47 -22.75
CA ASP A 60 -9.16 27.14 -21.74
C ASP A 60 -9.32 25.65 -21.40
N LEU A 61 -8.37 24.84 -21.88
CA LEU A 61 -8.30 23.40 -21.64
C LEU A 61 -8.35 23.12 -20.14
N ASP A 62 -7.61 23.89 -19.34
CA ASP A 62 -7.54 23.75 -17.88
C ASP A 62 -8.92 23.95 -17.27
N ARG A 63 -9.64 25.01 -17.68
CA ARG A 63 -10.97 25.33 -17.16
C ARG A 63 -12.03 24.30 -17.56
N THR A 64 -11.87 23.70 -18.73
CA THR A 64 -12.79 22.66 -19.24
C THR A 64 -12.58 21.35 -18.50
N ILE A 65 -11.33 20.93 -18.35
CA ILE A 65 -10.96 19.73 -17.59
C ILE A 65 -11.37 19.92 -16.13
N ASP A 66 -11.09 21.08 -15.51
CA ASP A 66 -11.51 21.41 -14.15
C ASP A 66 -13.01 21.26 -14.00
N ARG A 67 -13.81 21.85 -14.90
CA ARG A 67 -15.27 21.77 -14.83
C ARG A 67 -15.78 20.33 -14.83
N ILE A 68 -15.15 19.43 -15.59
CA ILE A 68 -15.52 18.02 -15.66
C ILE A 68 -15.07 17.32 -14.37
N VAL A 69 -13.78 17.47 -14.02
CA VAL A 69 -13.14 16.80 -12.89
C VAL A 69 -13.75 17.22 -11.56
N THR A 70 -14.12 18.50 -11.38
CA THR A 70 -14.72 19.02 -10.14
C THR A 70 -16.24 18.99 -10.14
N SER A 71 -16.87 18.47 -11.20
CA SER A 71 -18.33 18.37 -11.21
C SER A 71 -18.81 17.34 -10.19
N ARG A 72 -19.92 17.64 -9.52
CA ARG A 72 -20.51 16.74 -8.52
C ARG A 72 -20.94 15.39 -9.09
N ILE A 73 -21.28 15.34 -10.39
CA ILE A 73 -21.81 14.16 -11.06
C ILE A 73 -20.69 13.38 -11.77
N TRP A 74 -19.80 14.06 -12.51
CA TRP A 74 -18.74 13.39 -13.28
C TRP A 74 -17.42 13.25 -12.52
N GLY A 75 -17.20 14.03 -11.45
CA GLY A 75 -15.96 13.98 -10.68
C GLY A 75 -15.72 12.63 -10.03
N PHE A 76 -16.72 12.03 -9.36
CA PHE A 76 -16.58 10.72 -8.72
C PHE A 76 -16.43 9.57 -9.73
N PRO A 77 -17.27 9.44 -10.79
CA PRO A 77 -17.07 8.41 -11.80
C PRO A 77 -15.73 8.50 -12.53
N LEU A 78 -15.29 9.70 -12.89
CA LEU A 78 -14.00 9.90 -13.57
C LEU A 78 -12.83 9.54 -12.66
N MET A 79 -12.94 9.86 -11.36
CA MET A 79 -11.98 9.45 -10.34
C MET A 79 -11.90 7.93 -10.19
N ILE A 80 -13.05 7.26 -10.06
CA ILE A 80 -13.10 5.79 -9.98
C ILE A 80 -12.50 5.18 -11.25
N LEU A 81 -12.89 5.66 -12.43
CA LEU A 81 -12.38 5.18 -13.72
C LEU A 81 -10.85 5.32 -13.80
N LEU A 82 -10.31 6.49 -13.45
CA LEU A 82 -8.88 6.72 -13.48
C LEU A 82 -8.14 5.76 -12.53
N PHE A 83 -8.62 5.60 -11.29
CA PHE A 83 -7.98 4.69 -10.36
C PHE A 83 -8.09 3.23 -10.81
N THR A 84 -9.23 2.82 -11.36
CA THR A 84 -9.38 1.49 -11.98
C THR A 84 -8.34 1.28 -13.08
N ILE A 85 -8.12 2.26 -13.96
CA ILE A 85 -7.10 2.17 -15.00
C ILE A 85 -5.69 2.05 -14.40
N VAL A 86 -5.36 2.85 -13.38
CA VAL A 86 -4.05 2.80 -12.72
C VAL A 86 -3.82 1.45 -12.03
N PHE A 87 -4.81 0.93 -11.30
CA PHE A 87 -4.71 -0.38 -10.66
C PHE A 87 -4.63 -1.51 -11.67
N TRP A 88 -5.45 -1.47 -12.73
CA TRP A 88 -5.41 -2.47 -13.78
C TRP A 88 -4.04 -2.51 -14.47
N LEU A 89 -3.51 -1.35 -14.87
CA LEU A 89 -2.17 -1.25 -15.45
C LEU A 89 -1.09 -1.74 -14.47
N THR A 90 -1.24 -1.42 -13.19
CA THR A 90 -0.29 -1.87 -12.16
C THR A 90 -0.32 -3.39 -11.97
N ILE A 91 -1.49 -4.01 -11.86
CA ILE A 91 -1.62 -5.45 -11.58
C ILE A 91 -1.23 -6.25 -12.81
N GLU A 92 -1.82 -5.95 -13.96
CA GLU A 92 -1.57 -6.67 -15.21
C GLU A 92 -0.14 -6.42 -15.70
N GLY A 93 0.31 -5.16 -15.66
CA GLY A 93 1.66 -4.79 -16.08
C GLY A 93 2.75 -5.31 -15.16
N ALA A 94 2.46 -5.60 -13.88
CA ALA A 94 3.43 -6.17 -12.96
C ALA A 94 3.56 -7.69 -13.07
N ASN A 95 2.56 -8.40 -13.60
CA ASN A 95 2.57 -9.87 -13.63
C ASN A 95 3.80 -10.42 -14.38
N VAL A 96 4.08 -9.88 -15.57
CA VAL A 96 5.24 -10.27 -16.40
C VAL A 96 6.58 -10.04 -15.69
N PRO A 97 6.94 -8.83 -15.22
CA PRO A 97 8.20 -8.61 -14.52
C PRO A 97 8.29 -9.38 -13.20
N SER A 98 7.19 -9.61 -12.49
CA SER A 98 7.18 -10.44 -11.27
C SER A 98 7.54 -11.89 -11.58
N GLN A 99 6.97 -12.47 -12.65
CA GLN A 99 7.33 -13.82 -13.10
C GLN A 99 8.79 -13.89 -13.56
N MET A 100 9.28 -12.90 -14.30
CA MET A 100 10.70 -12.86 -14.72
C MET A 100 11.66 -12.83 -13.52
N LEU A 101 11.33 -12.07 -12.48
CA LEU A 101 12.13 -12.04 -11.25
C LEU A 101 12.02 -13.36 -10.47
N TYR A 102 10.84 -13.98 -10.44
CA TYR A 102 10.65 -15.29 -9.83
C TYR A 102 11.49 -16.36 -10.52
N THR A 103 11.43 -16.46 -11.85
CA THR A 103 12.29 -17.38 -12.63
C THR A 103 13.77 -17.10 -12.40
N LEU A 104 14.18 -15.83 -12.38
CA LEU A 104 15.59 -15.48 -12.19
C LEU A 104 16.11 -15.84 -10.79
N LEU A 105 15.37 -15.47 -9.74
CA LEU A 105 15.79 -15.60 -8.35
C LEU A 105 15.51 -17.01 -7.79
N VAL A 106 14.34 -17.56 -8.07
CA VAL A 106 13.91 -18.85 -7.52
C VAL A 106 14.30 -19.98 -8.47
N GLU A 107 13.84 -19.98 -9.71
CA GLU A 107 14.04 -21.14 -10.59
C GLU A 107 15.49 -21.29 -11.07
N TRP A 108 16.21 -20.19 -11.30
CA TRP A 108 17.59 -20.24 -11.80
C TRP A 108 18.65 -20.11 -10.71
N LEU A 109 18.54 -19.11 -9.83
CA LEU A 109 19.58 -18.83 -8.83
C LEU A 109 19.53 -19.78 -7.63
N MET A 110 18.35 -20.20 -7.16
CA MET A 110 18.23 -21.10 -6.01
C MET A 110 18.89 -22.48 -6.24
N PRO A 111 18.74 -23.16 -7.39
CA PRO A 111 19.47 -24.40 -7.65
C PRO A 111 20.99 -24.20 -7.71
N ILE A 112 21.46 -23.06 -8.23
CA ILE A 112 22.89 -22.73 -8.24
C ILE A 112 23.41 -22.59 -6.81
N LEU A 113 22.65 -21.95 -5.92
CA LEU A 113 23.01 -21.81 -4.50
C LEU A 113 23.04 -23.18 -3.80
N HIS A 114 22.07 -24.06 -4.08
CA HIS A 114 22.05 -25.42 -3.55
C HIS A 114 23.23 -26.27 -4.05
N ASN A 115 23.58 -26.15 -5.33
CA ASN A 115 24.77 -26.81 -5.91
C ASN A 115 26.08 -26.28 -5.32
N ALA A 116 26.16 -24.97 -5.05
CA ALA A 116 27.31 -24.39 -4.37
C ALA A 116 27.41 -24.85 -2.91
N ALA A 117 26.28 -24.95 -2.21
CA ALA A 117 26.22 -25.45 -0.83
C ALA A 117 26.63 -26.93 -0.75
N SER A 118 26.19 -27.76 -1.69
CA SER A 118 26.57 -29.17 -1.75
C SER A 118 28.05 -29.35 -2.10
N ALA A 119 28.62 -28.51 -2.98
CA ALA A 119 30.05 -28.51 -3.28
C ALA A 119 30.94 -28.21 -2.05
N ILE A 120 30.45 -27.40 -1.10
CA ILE A 120 31.13 -27.06 0.15
C ILE A 120 30.78 -28.07 1.27
N ASN A 121 29.94 -29.08 1.01
CA ASN A 121 29.38 -30.00 2.00
C ASN A 121 28.72 -29.29 3.19
N LEU A 122 27.94 -28.23 2.91
CA LEU A 122 27.14 -27.58 3.95
C LEU A 122 26.16 -28.60 4.58
N PRO A 123 25.99 -28.61 5.91
CA PRO A 123 24.95 -29.41 6.55
C PRO A 123 23.55 -29.05 6.01
N TRP A 124 22.70 -30.06 5.83
CA TRP A 124 21.33 -29.89 5.30
C TRP A 124 20.51 -28.83 6.04
N TRP A 125 20.67 -28.74 7.37
CA TRP A 125 19.94 -27.77 8.18
C TRP A 125 20.40 -26.33 7.94
N LEU A 126 21.68 -26.14 7.59
CA LEU A 126 22.24 -24.82 7.33
C LEU A 126 21.93 -24.37 5.91
N SER A 127 21.98 -25.28 4.92
CA SER A 127 21.54 -24.96 3.56
C SER A 127 20.05 -24.67 3.52
N GLY A 128 19.23 -25.47 4.22
CA GLY A 128 17.79 -25.22 4.30
C GLY A 128 17.46 -23.91 5.01
N PHE A 129 18.09 -23.63 6.15
CA PHE A 129 17.87 -22.39 6.88
C PHE A 129 18.21 -21.13 6.05
N LEU A 130 19.37 -21.13 5.39
CA LEU A 130 19.85 -19.98 4.62
C LEU A 130 19.16 -19.85 3.26
N ILE A 131 18.99 -20.95 2.53
CA ILE A 131 18.49 -20.96 1.15
C ILE A 131 16.96 -21.11 1.13
N ASP A 132 16.43 -22.19 1.71
CA ASP A 132 14.99 -22.49 1.67
C ASP A 132 14.17 -21.60 2.63
N GLY A 133 14.79 -21.08 3.69
CA GLY A 133 14.18 -20.15 4.62
C GLY A 133 14.43 -18.68 4.25
N MET A 134 15.62 -18.18 4.58
CA MET A 134 15.94 -16.74 4.49
C MET A 134 15.94 -16.21 3.05
N TYR A 135 16.65 -16.89 2.14
CA TYR A 135 16.78 -16.46 0.75
C TYR A 135 15.44 -16.57 0.01
N LEU A 136 14.77 -17.72 0.07
CA LEU A 136 13.48 -17.93 -0.61
C LEU A 136 12.43 -16.89 -0.18
N ALA A 137 12.29 -16.63 1.12
CA ALA A 137 11.36 -15.61 1.61
C ALA A 137 11.70 -14.21 1.06
N THR A 138 12.98 -13.89 1.00
CA THR A 138 13.46 -12.60 0.47
C THR A 138 13.24 -12.49 -1.04
N ALA A 139 13.56 -13.55 -1.79
CA ALA A 139 13.35 -13.64 -3.22
C ALA A 139 11.86 -13.49 -3.57
N TRP A 140 10.98 -14.16 -2.82
CA TRP A 140 9.53 -14.04 -2.98
C TRP A 140 9.04 -12.61 -2.82
N VAL A 141 9.43 -11.97 -1.71
CA VAL A 141 9.07 -10.59 -1.42
C VAL A 141 9.57 -9.65 -2.53
N ILE A 142 10.79 -9.83 -3.00
CA ILE A 142 11.33 -9.02 -4.11
C ILE A 142 10.52 -9.23 -5.38
N SER A 143 10.27 -10.48 -5.77
CA SER A 143 9.56 -10.81 -7.02
C SER A 143 8.13 -10.28 -7.03
N VAL A 144 7.41 -10.39 -5.91
CA VAL A 144 5.98 -10.01 -5.85
C VAL A 144 5.79 -8.51 -5.58
N MET A 145 6.61 -7.90 -4.71
CA MET A 145 6.39 -6.53 -4.24
C MET A 145 7.04 -5.46 -5.15
N LEU A 146 8.22 -5.73 -5.72
CA LEU A 146 8.98 -4.71 -6.45
C LEU A 146 8.27 -4.23 -7.72
N PRO A 147 7.80 -5.11 -8.64
CA PRO A 147 7.28 -4.65 -9.92
C PRO A 147 5.99 -3.82 -9.84
N PRO A 148 4.96 -4.20 -9.05
CA PRO A 148 3.77 -3.37 -8.89
C PRO A 148 4.10 -2.00 -8.29
N MET A 149 5.01 -1.92 -7.31
CA MET A 149 5.41 -0.64 -6.73
C MET A 149 6.19 0.22 -7.71
N ALA A 150 7.05 -0.40 -8.53
CA ALA A 150 7.80 0.26 -9.59
C ALA A 150 6.91 0.85 -10.68
N ILE A 151 5.70 0.32 -10.89
CA ILE A 151 4.72 0.85 -11.84
C ILE A 151 3.79 1.88 -11.16
N PHE A 152 3.27 1.53 -9.98
CA PHE A 152 2.27 2.32 -9.28
C PHE A 152 2.81 3.69 -8.83
N PHE A 153 4.00 3.75 -8.25
CA PHE A 153 4.52 5.02 -7.71
C PHE A 153 4.84 6.05 -8.80
N PRO A 154 5.49 5.71 -9.93
CA PRO A 154 5.69 6.66 -11.01
C PRO A 154 4.36 7.16 -11.60
N LEU A 155 3.40 6.27 -11.86
CA LEU A 155 2.08 6.67 -12.37
C LEU A 155 1.36 7.61 -11.40
N PHE A 156 1.35 7.28 -10.11
CA PHE A 156 0.73 8.13 -9.10
C PHE A 156 1.42 9.50 -8.98
N THR A 157 2.76 9.51 -9.00
CA THR A 157 3.54 10.77 -8.95
C THR A 157 3.30 11.62 -10.20
N MET A 158 3.14 11.00 -11.38
CA MET A 158 2.75 11.73 -12.60
C MET A 158 1.36 12.36 -12.50
N LEU A 159 0.40 11.67 -11.88
CA LEU A 159 -0.94 12.21 -11.60
C LEU A 159 -0.91 13.34 -10.57
N GLU A 160 0.01 13.26 -9.61
CA GLU A 160 0.31 14.31 -8.63
C GLU A 160 0.88 15.56 -9.32
N ASP A 161 1.92 15.40 -10.13
CA ASP A 161 2.61 16.45 -10.89
C ASP A 161 1.66 17.15 -11.89
N PHE A 162 0.75 16.39 -12.49
CA PHE A 162 -0.29 16.93 -13.37
C PHE A 162 -1.31 17.81 -12.62
N GLY A 163 -1.39 17.70 -11.29
CA GLY A 163 -2.34 18.45 -10.47
C GLY A 163 -3.73 17.81 -10.40
N TYR A 164 -3.90 16.56 -10.85
CA TYR A 164 -5.19 15.86 -10.76
C TYR A 164 -5.55 15.50 -9.30
N LEU A 165 -4.57 15.03 -8.53
CA LEU A 165 -4.76 14.60 -7.15
C LEU A 165 -5.33 15.71 -6.23
N PRO A 166 -4.84 16.96 -6.24
CA PRO A 166 -5.47 18.06 -5.49
C PRO A 166 -6.97 18.24 -5.76
N ARG A 167 -7.42 18.04 -7.00
CA ARG A 167 -8.83 18.18 -7.40
C ARG A 167 -9.68 17.03 -6.88
N VAL A 168 -9.12 15.83 -6.89
CA VAL A 168 -9.73 14.65 -6.26
C VAL A 168 -9.92 14.86 -4.76
N ALA A 169 -8.90 15.39 -4.08
CA ALA A 169 -8.99 15.72 -2.66
C ALA A 169 -10.09 16.75 -2.38
N PHE A 170 -10.26 17.74 -3.25
CA PHE A 170 -11.36 18.71 -3.17
C PHE A 170 -12.75 18.05 -3.29
N ASN A 171 -12.94 17.14 -4.26
CA ASN A 171 -14.21 16.43 -4.43
C ASN A 171 -14.56 15.54 -3.22
N LEU A 172 -13.54 14.94 -2.60
CA LEU A 172 -13.70 14.04 -1.46
C LEU A 172 -13.75 14.76 -0.11
N ASP A 173 -13.38 16.05 -0.04
CA ASP A 173 -13.28 16.79 1.23
C ASP A 173 -14.58 16.75 2.04
N ASN A 174 -15.73 16.94 1.39
CA ASN A 174 -17.01 16.91 2.09
C ASN A 174 -17.33 15.52 2.70
N VAL A 175 -16.85 14.44 2.11
CA VAL A 175 -17.03 13.07 2.64
C VAL A 175 -16.10 12.84 3.83
N TYR A 176 -14.83 13.21 3.70
CA TYR A 176 -13.85 13.07 4.79
C TYR A 176 -14.17 13.96 5.99
N ARG A 177 -14.60 15.20 5.75
CA ARG A 177 -15.02 16.14 6.80
C ARG A 177 -16.17 15.60 7.64
N LYS A 178 -17.15 14.91 7.03
CA LYS A 178 -18.24 14.25 7.76
C LYS A 178 -17.75 13.13 8.69
N ALA A 179 -16.67 12.46 8.30
CA ALA A 179 -16.00 11.45 9.11
C ALA A 179 -15.01 12.04 10.13
N GLY A 180 -14.90 13.36 10.26
CA GLY A 180 -13.95 14.01 11.16
C GLY A 180 -12.50 13.94 10.70
N ALA A 181 -12.29 13.82 9.38
CA ALA A 181 -11.01 13.75 8.71
C ALA A 181 -10.85 14.90 7.69
N HIS A 182 -9.65 15.06 7.14
CA HIS A 182 -9.32 16.09 6.14
C HIS A 182 -9.37 15.53 4.72
N GLY A 183 -9.84 16.28 3.72
CA GLY A 183 -9.83 15.85 2.31
C GLY A 183 -8.46 15.37 1.78
N LYS A 184 -7.34 15.91 2.28
CA LYS A 184 -5.97 15.45 1.94
C LYS A 184 -5.72 13.99 2.32
N GLN A 185 -6.48 13.42 3.25
CA GLN A 185 -6.41 12.00 3.60
C GLN A 185 -6.80 11.07 2.44
N SER A 186 -7.59 11.54 1.47
CA SER A 186 -7.87 10.72 0.28
C SER A 186 -6.60 10.38 -0.47
N LEU A 187 -5.63 11.30 -0.53
CA LEU A 187 -4.36 11.11 -1.22
C LEU A 187 -3.49 10.05 -0.55
N SER A 188 -3.39 10.10 0.79
CA SER A 188 -2.66 9.07 1.54
C SER A 188 -3.32 7.70 1.42
N MET A 189 -4.66 7.64 1.46
CA MET A 189 -5.40 6.39 1.32
C MET A 189 -5.24 5.78 -0.08
N MET A 190 -5.27 6.60 -1.12
CA MET A 190 -4.99 6.17 -2.50
C MET A 190 -3.58 5.60 -2.62
N MET A 191 -2.59 6.24 -2.01
CA MET A 191 -1.23 5.70 -1.98
C MET A 191 -1.09 4.42 -1.14
N GLY A 192 -1.93 4.27 -0.10
CA GLY A 192 -2.04 3.05 0.72
C GLY A 192 -2.46 1.81 -0.07
N PHE A 193 -3.37 1.95 -1.03
CA PHE A 193 -3.77 0.84 -1.91
C PHE A 193 -2.61 0.27 -2.74
N GLY A 194 -1.58 1.07 -3.03
CA GLY A 194 -0.31 0.55 -3.53
C GLY A 194 0.49 -0.10 -2.40
N CYS A 195 0.92 0.71 -1.44
CA CYS A 195 1.67 0.24 -0.27
C CYS A 195 1.29 1.05 0.98
N ASN A 196 0.87 0.36 2.03
CA ASN A 196 0.48 1.03 3.28
C ASN A 196 1.63 1.80 3.94
N ALA A 197 2.88 1.37 3.77
CA ALA A 197 4.03 2.12 4.28
C ALA A 197 4.21 3.46 3.54
N ALA A 198 4.05 3.47 2.21
CA ALA A 198 4.08 4.70 1.44
C ALA A 198 2.88 5.59 1.78
N GLY A 199 1.68 5.03 1.88
CA GLY A 199 0.47 5.77 2.30
C GLY A 199 0.65 6.48 3.64
N VAL A 200 1.29 5.83 4.63
CA VAL A 200 1.64 6.46 5.92
C VAL A 200 2.60 7.65 5.73
N ILE A 201 3.59 7.55 4.84
CA ILE A 201 4.50 8.68 4.53
C ILE A 201 3.76 9.83 3.83
N ALA A 202 2.77 9.55 2.96
CA ALA A 202 1.95 10.60 2.31
C ALA A 202 1.13 11.42 3.30
N THR A 203 0.89 10.94 4.52
CA THR A 203 0.13 11.70 5.53
C THR A 203 0.82 13.00 5.94
N ARG A 204 2.10 13.20 5.58
CA ARG A 204 2.83 14.48 5.76
C ARG A 204 2.20 15.67 5.03
N VAL A 205 1.35 15.43 4.03
CA VAL A 205 0.60 16.48 3.33
C VAL A 205 -0.49 17.11 4.24
N ILE A 206 -0.93 16.38 5.28
CA ILE A 206 -1.95 16.83 6.24
C ILE A 206 -1.29 17.66 7.34
N ASP A 207 -1.69 18.93 7.45
CA ASP A 207 -1.06 19.90 8.36
C ASP A 207 -1.41 19.65 9.83
N SER A 208 -2.66 19.24 10.10
CA SER A 208 -3.14 18.98 11.45
C SER A 208 -2.55 17.67 12.01
N PRO A 209 -1.82 17.69 13.14
CA PRO A 209 -1.24 16.49 13.73
C PRO A 209 -2.30 15.44 14.11
N ARG A 210 -3.48 15.89 14.52
CA ARG A 210 -4.62 15.05 14.88
C ARG A 210 -5.16 14.29 13.67
N GLU A 211 -5.47 15.02 12.61
CA GLU A 211 -6.04 14.44 11.38
C GLU A 211 -5.00 13.57 10.66
N ARG A 212 -3.72 13.98 10.71
CA ARG A 212 -2.60 13.16 10.25
C ARG A 212 -2.55 11.83 10.99
N LEU A 213 -2.70 11.82 12.32
CA LEU A 213 -2.69 10.58 13.09
C LEU A 213 -3.89 9.68 12.77
N ILE A 214 -5.09 10.25 12.58
CA ILE A 214 -6.26 9.51 12.11
C ILE A 214 -5.95 8.85 10.76
N ALA A 215 -5.42 9.62 9.80
CA ALA A 215 -5.03 9.12 8.48
C ALA A 215 -4.00 7.99 8.57
N ILE A 216 -2.99 8.10 9.45
CA ILE A 216 -1.99 7.05 9.69
C ILE A 216 -2.64 5.75 10.18
N ILE A 217 -3.55 5.84 11.17
CA ILE A 217 -4.23 4.67 11.75
C ILE A 217 -5.16 4.03 10.72
N THR A 218 -5.93 4.82 9.99
CA THR A 218 -6.95 4.30 9.06
C THR A 218 -6.37 3.87 7.72
N ASN A 219 -5.10 4.18 7.42
CA ASN A 219 -4.47 3.77 6.17
C ASN A 219 -4.38 2.24 6.01
N ASN A 220 -4.34 1.48 7.11
CA ASN A 220 -4.32 0.01 7.05
C ASN A 220 -5.55 -0.59 6.34
N PHE A 221 -6.71 0.08 6.40
CA PHE A 221 -7.94 -0.39 5.76
C PHE A 221 -7.92 -0.22 4.23
N ALA A 222 -6.88 0.38 3.66
CA ALA A 222 -6.60 0.30 2.24
C ALA A 222 -5.96 -1.07 1.91
N LEU A 223 -6.55 -1.78 0.95
CA LEU A 223 -5.99 -3.02 0.41
C LEU A 223 -4.69 -2.72 -0.34
N CYS A 224 -3.56 -2.98 0.30
CA CYS A 224 -2.25 -2.81 -0.33
C CYS A 224 -1.93 -3.97 -1.29
N ASN A 225 -0.92 -3.78 -2.13
CA ASN A 225 -0.49 -4.76 -3.13
C ASN A 225 -0.34 -6.19 -2.56
N GLY A 226 0.30 -6.36 -1.41
CA GLY A 226 0.49 -7.68 -0.78
C GLY A 226 -0.78 -8.37 -0.29
N ARG A 227 -1.94 -7.71 -0.33
CA ARG A 227 -3.24 -8.30 0.05
C ARG A 227 -4.12 -8.61 -1.17
N TRP A 228 -3.90 -7.97 -2.32
CA TRP A 228 -4.72 -8.20 -3.53
C TRP A 228 -4.68 -9.64 -4.03
N PRO A 229 -3.51 -10.32 -4.14
CA PRO A 229 -3.46 -11.72 -4.59
C PRO A 229 -4.30 -12.65 -3.73
N THR A 230 -4.28 -12.48 -2.39
CA THR A 230 -5.13 -13.24 -1.48
C THR A 230 -6.62 -13.04 -1.76
N GLN A 231 -7.05 -11.79 -1.98
CA GLN A 231 -8.46 -11.51 -2.28
C GLN A 231 -8.88 -12.10 -3.62
N ILE A 232 -8.06 -11.94 -4.65
CA ILE A 232 -8.34 -12.43 -6.01
C ILE A 232 -8.41 -13.95 -6.00
N LEU A 233 -7.39 -14.62 -5.46
CA LEU A 233 -7.33 -16.08 -5.39
C LEU A 233 -8.54 -16.67 -4.68
N LEU A 234 -8.84 -16.19 -3.46
CA LEU A 234 -9.95 -16.73 -2.66
C LEU A 234 -11.31 -16.41 -3.28
N ALA A 235 -11.48 -15.22 -3.87
CA ALA A 235 -12.70 -14.90 -4.62
C ALA A 235 -12.90 -15.89 -5.78
N THR A 236 -11.85 -16.14 -6.58
CA THR A 236 -11.94 -17.01 -7.75
C THR A 236 -12.28 -18.44 -7.39
N ILE A 237 -11.56 -19.04 -6.44
CA ILE A 237 -11.68 -20.49 -6.17
C ILE A 237 -12.84 -20.87 -5.24
N PHE A 238 -13.36 -19.94 -4.42
CA PHE A 238 -14.48 -20.21 -3.51
C PHE A 238 -15.78 -19.51 -3.91
N ILE A 239 -15.74 -18.24 -4.31
CA ILE A 239 -16.95 -17.46 -4.63
C ILE A 239 -17.32 -17.62 -6.11
N GLY A 240 -16.34 -17.56 -7.01
CA GLY A 240 -16.54 -17.75 -8.45
C GLY A 240 -17.20 -19.08 -8.78
N THR A 241 -16.86 -20.15 -8.05
CA THR A 241 -17.45 -21.49 -8.23
C THR A 241 -18.93 -21.60 -7.85
N LEU A 242 -19.49 -20.62 -7.14
CA LEU A 242 -20.92 -20.58 -6.80
C LEU A 242 -21.78 -20.11 -7.98
N ALA A 243 -21.16 -19.54 -9.00
CA ALA A 243 -21.81 -18.99 -10.16
C ALA A 243 -21.61 -19.88 -11.40
N PRO A 244 -22.51 -19.77 -12.40
CA PRO A 244 -22.26 -20.35 -13.72
C PRO A 244 -20.93 -19.84 -14.30
N ALA A 245 -20.22 -20.68 -15.06
CA ALA A 245 -18.88 -20.39 -15.58
C ALA A 245 -18.76 -19.04 -16.32
N TYR A 246 -19.82 -18.61 -17.03
CA TYR A 246 -19.82 -17.33 -17.75
C TYR A 246 -19.93 -16.08 -16.84
N LEU A 247 -20.38 -16.24 -15.59
CA LEU A 247 -20.46 -15.16 -14.59
C LEU A 247 -19.41 -15.28 -13.48
N ALA A 248 -18.68 -16.40 -13.41
CA ALA A 248 -17.71 -16.67 -12.35
C ALA A 248 -16.70 -15.52 -12.19
N GLY A 249 -16.07 -15.10 -13.29
CA GLY A 249 -15.10 -13.99 -13.26
C GLY A 249 -15.72 -12.66 -12.80
N PHE A 250 -16.94 -12.35 -13.23
CA PHE A 250 -17.64 -11.12 -12.82
C PHE A 250 -17.99 -11.13 -11.33
N ILE A 251 -18.46 -12.26 -10.81
CA ILE A 251 -18.84 -12.41 -9.40
C ILE A 251 -17.62 -12.40 -8.49
N SER A 252 -16.52 -13.03 -8.88
CA SER A 252 -15.24 -12.93 -8.17
C SER A 252 -14.75 -11.49 -8.11
N ALA A 253 -14.76 -10.78 -9.25
CA ALA A 253 -14.39 -9.36 -9.29
C ALA A 253 -15.28 -8.50 -8.39
N LEU A 254 -16.60 -8.74 -8.40
CA LEU A 254 -17.56 -8.03 -7.55
C LEU A 254 -17.29 -8.28 -6.05
N ALA A 255 -16.91 -9.50 -5.67
CA ALA A 255 -16.55 -9.84 -4.30
C ALA A 255 -15.30 -9.06 -3.85
N VAL A 256 -14.26 -9.02 -4.67
CA VAL A 256 -13.02 -8.27 -4.37
C VAL A 256 -13.31 -6.77 -4.27
N VAL A 257 -14.09 -6.20 -5.20
CA VAL A 257 -14.50 -4.79 -5.16
C VAL A 257 -15.36 -4.51 -3.91
N GLY A 258 -16.23 -5.44 -3.53
CA GLY A 258 -17.03 -5.34 -2.30
C GLY A 258 -16.16 -5.21 -1.06
N ILE A 259 -15.08 -5.99 -0.96
CA ILE A 259 -14.11 -5.92 0.14
C ILE A 259 -13.30 -4.62 0.10
N ALA A 260 -12.91 -4.15 -1.08
CA ALA A 260 -12.24 -2.85 -1.23
C ALA A 260 -13.13 -1.69 -0.75
N ILE A 261 -14.41 -1.70 -1.12
CA ILE A 261 -15.39 -0.72 -0.64
C ILE A 261 -15.59 -0.86 0.86
N LEU A 262 -15.68 -2.08 1.41
CA LEU A 262 -15.76 -2.32 2.84
C LEU A 262 -14.57 -1.70 3.59
N GLY A 263 -13.35 -1.83 3.07
CA GLY A 263 -12.16 -1.17 3.62
C GLY A 263 -12.29 0.35 3.67
N VAL A 264 -12.77 0.96 2.58
CA VAL A 264 -13.05 2.40 2.53
C VAL A 264 -14.10 2.82 3.56
N LEU A 265 -15.18 2.05 3.70
CA LEU A 265 -16.23 2.32 4.68
C LEU A 265 -15.72 2.18 6.13
N LEU A 266 -14.95 1.14 6.43
CA LEU A 266 -14.35 0.94 7.75
C LEU A 266 -13.38 2.08 8.11
N SER A 267 -12.58 2.55 7.14
CA SER A 267 -11.73 3.73 7.30
C SER A 267 -12.53 4.98 7.71
N PHE A 268 -13.69 5.21 7.09
CA PHE A 268 -14.58 6.32 7.47
C PHE A 268 -15.21 6.14 8.84
N VAL A 269 -15.70 4.93 9.16
CA VAL A 269 -16.31 4.63 10.47
C VAL A 269 -15.28 4.81 11.59
N LEU A 270 -14.05 4.34 11.39
CA LEU A 270 -12.98 4.50 12.38
C LEU A 270 -12.47 5.93 12.46
N SER A 271 -12.36 6.66 11.35
CA SER A 271 -12.05 8.09 11.38
C SER A 271 -13.07 8.86 12.22
N TRP A 272 -14.35 8.55 12.03
CA TRP A 272 -15.45 9.15 12.79
C TRP A 272 -15.42 8.75 14.27
N GLY A 273 -15.16 7.48 14.57
CA GLY A 273 -15.05 6.97 15.94
C GLY A 273 -13.88 7.59 16.69
N LEU A 274 -12.69 7.62 16.08
CA LEU A 274 -11.46 8.17 16.67
C LEU A 274 -11.55 9.68 16.88
N SER A 275 -12.10 10.42 15.91
CA SER A 275 -12.24 11.87 16.00
C SER A 275 -13.18 12.32 17.13
N ARG A 276 -14.18 11.51 17.53
CA ARG A 276 -15.10 11.83 18.64
C ARG A 276 -14.66 11.27 20.00
N SER A 277 -13.86 10.22 20.02
CA SER A 277 -13.45 9.54 21.25
C SER A 277 -12.09 10.02 21.75
N VAL A 278 -11.01 9.41 21.23
CA VAL A 278 -9.63 9.52 21.75
C VAL A 278 -8.92 10.77 21.22
N LEU A 279 -9.23 11.19 20.00
CA LEU A 279 -8.59 12.31 19.33
C LEU A 279 -9.59 13.47 19.23
N ARG A 280 -9.88 14.14 20.35
CA ARG A 280 -10.71 15.36 20.38
C ARG A 280 -9.84 16.61 20.17
N GLY A 281 -10.31 17.57 19.38
CA GLY A 281 -9.58 18.80 19.10
C GLY A 281 -10.30 19.70 18.09
N GLU A 282 -9.70 20.83 17.75
CA GLU A 282 -10.22 21.78 16.76
C GLU A 282 -10.09 21.22 15.33
N VAL A 283 -11.05 21.54 14.48
CA VAL A 283 -11.06 21.16 13.06
C VAL A 283 -10.10 22.08 12.28
N SER A 284 -9.28 21.50 11.40
CA SER A 284 -8.38 22.32 10.58
C SER A 284 -9.15 23.07 9.50
N THR A 285 -8.68 24.26 9.11
CA THR A 285 -9.22 24.99 7.97
C THR A 285 -8.67 24.39 6.68
N PHE A 286 -9.55 23.91 5.80
CA PHE A 286 -9.18 23.44 4.46
C PHE A 286 -8.81 24.64 3.58
N SER A 287 -7.51 24.99 3.53
CA SER A 287 -6.96 25.89 2.53
C SER A 287 -6.13 25.05 1.56
N LEU A 288 -6.68 24.78 0.37
CA LEU A 288 -5.96 24.08 -0.69
C LEU A 288 -5.81 25.04 -1.87
N GLU A 289 -4.60 25.55 -2.06
CA GLU A 289 -4.24 26.22 -3.31
C GLU A 289 -4.26 25.19 -4.43
N LEU A 290 -5.16 25.34 -5.40
CA LEU A 290 -5.22 24.46 -6.56
C LEU A 290 -4.02 24.78 -7.47
N PRO A 291 -3.06 23.86 -7.64
CA PRO A 291 -1.91 24.12 -8.49
C PRO A 291 -2.33 24.17 -9.97
N PRO A 292 -1.69 25.03 -10.80
CA PRO A 292 -1.94 25.05 -12.24
C PRO A 292 -1.53 23.70 -12.86
N TYR A 293 -2.20 23.30 -13.95
CA TYR A 293 -1.80 22.10 -14.71
C TYR A 293 -0.38 22.28 -15.24
N ARG A 294 0.49 21.30 -14.95
CA ARG A 294 1.86 21.27 -15.46
C ARG A 294 2.10 19.90 -16.09
N PRO A 295 2.65 19.81 -17.31
CA PRO A 295 2.99 18.51 -17.88
C PRO A 295 4.07 17.84 -17.00
N PRO A 296 3.89 16.55 -16.64
CA PRO A 296 4.85 15.85 -15.79
C PRO A 296 6.19 15.67 -16.52
N ARG A 297 7.30 15.82 -15.78
CA ARG A 297 8.64 15.57 -16.31
C ARG A 297 8.92 14.07 -16.32
N PHE A 298 8.34 13.36 -17.30
CA PHE A 298 8.28 11.89 -17.38
C PHE A 298 9.55 11.17 -16.89
N TRP A 299 10.71 11.45 -17.49
CA TRP A 299 11.96 10.78 -17.14
C TRP A 299 12.48 11.11 -15.75
N GLN A 300 12.34 12.37 -15.32
CA GLN A 300 12.77 12.80 -13.99
C GLN A 300 11.88 12.17 -12.92
N THR A 301 10.55 12.21 -13.12
CA THR A 301 9.57 11.63 -12.20
C THR A 301 9.72 10.10 -12.10
N LEU A 302 10.00 9.41 -13.22
CA LEU A 302 10.26 7.98 -13.23
C LEU A 302 11.50 7.62 -12.40
N TYR A 303 12.61 8.32 -12.61
CA TYR A 303 13.87 8.09 -11.90
C TYR A 303 13.75 8.33 -10.39
N THR A 304 13.23 9.49 -9.99
CA THR A 304 13.10 9.86 -8.56
C THR A 304 12.12 8.95 -7.85
N SER A 305 10.99 8.61 -8.48
CA SER A 305 9.99 7.75 -7.87
C SER A 305 10.50 6.32 -7.66
N LEU A 306 11.21 5.75 -8.64
CA LEU A 306 11.78 4.40 -8.53
C LEU A 306 12.88 4.32 -7.45
N ILE A 307 13.82 5.26 -7.44
CA ILE A 307 14.98 5.17 -6.55
C ILE A 307 14.63 5.63 -5.13
N ASP A 308 13.99 6.79 -4.99
CA ASP A 308 13.79 7.39 -3.67
C ASP A 308 12.60 6.78 -2.92
N ARG A 309 11.58 6.28 -3.65
CA ARG A 309 10.38 5.69 -3.04
C ARG A 309 10.37 4.16 -3.09
N THR A 310 10.60 3.56 -4.26
CA THR A 310 10.47 2.09 -4.40
C THR A 310 11.61 1.33 -3.72
N LEU A 311 12.87 1.65 -4.04
CA LEU A 311 14.02 0.92 -3.47
C LEU A 311 14.13 1.06 -1.95
N PHE A 312 13.83 2.25 -1.41
CA PHE A 312 13.88 2.49 0.02
C PHE A 312 12.85 1.66 0.80
N VAL A 313 11.63 1.53 0.27
CA VAL A 313 10.60 0.69 0.89
C VAL A 313 10.93 -0.79 0.70
N LEU A 314 11.45 -1.18 -0.47
CA LEU A 314 11.91 -2.55 -0.73
C LEU A 314 13.02 -2.98 0.24
N TRP A 315 14.00 -2.12 0.51
CA TRP A 315 15.06 -2.42 1.48
C TRP A 315 14.50 -2.73 2.87
N ARG A 316 13.51 -1.95 3.32
CA ARG A 316 12.83 -2.23 4.60
C ARG A 316 12.11 -3.59 4.56
N ALA A 317 11.43 -3.91 3.47
CA ALA A 317 10.76 -5.20 3.30
C ALA A 317 11.76 -6.37 3.38
N ILE A 318 12.90 -6.27 2.70
CA ILE A 318 13.97 -7.29 2.74
C ILE A 318 14.49 -7.51 4.16
N VAL A 319 14.78 -6.43 4.90
CA VAL A 319 15.28 -6.51 6.29
C VAL A 319 14.30 -7.23 7.22
N PHE A 320 12.99 -7.14 6.97
CA PHE A 320 11.97 -7.85 7.74
C PHE A 320 11.66 -9.25 7.20
N ALA A 321 11.74 -9.48 5.89
CA ALA A 321 11.44 -10.75 5.24
C ALA A 321 12.48 -11.83 5.55
N LEU A 322 13.76 -11.46 5.57
CA LEU A 322 14.87 -12.37 5.84
C LEU A 322 14.75 -13.11 7.19
N PRO A 323 14.56 -12.43 8.35
CA PRO A 323 14.35 -13.13 9.62
C PRO A 323 12.99 -13.85 9.68
N ALA A 324 11.98 -13.39 8.93
CA ALA A 324 10.70 -14.09 8.82
C ALA A 324 10.87 -15.47 8.18
N GLY A 325 11.59 -15.54 7.06
CA GLY A 325 11.91 -16.79 6.37
C GLY A 325 12.69 -17.77 7.24
N ALA A 326 13.66 -17.25 8.02
CA ALA A 326 14.36 -18.04 9.03
C ALA A 326 13.39 -18.68 10.05
N VAL A 327 12.46 -17.90 10.59
CA VAL A 327 11.47 -18.39 11.56
C VAL A 327 10.53 -19.41 10.93
N ILE A 328 10.00 -19.14 9.72
CA ILE A 328 9.13 -20.06 8.96
C ILE A 328 9.82 -21.40 8.78
N TRP A 329 11.08 -21.39 8.33
CA TRP A 329 11.82 -22.61 8.07
C TRP A 329 12.07 -23.39 9.36
N LEU A 330 12.46 -22.73 10.46
CA LEU A 330 12.72 -23.38 11.75
C LEU A 330 11.48 -24.06 12.32
N ILE A 331 10.33 -23.38 12.34
CA ILE A 331 9.11 -23.98 12.88
C ILE A 331 8.59 -25.14 12.02
N SER A 332 8.84 -25.09 10.71
CA SER A 332 8.37 -26.09 9.75
C SER A 332 9.26 -27.33 9.69
N ASN A 333 10.57 -27.20 9.93
CA ASN A 333 11.54 -28.28 9.76
C ASN A 333 12.01 -28.92 11.08
N ILE A 334 11.92 -28.20 12.20
CA ILE A 334 12.27 -28.79 13.50
C ILE A 334 11.10 -29.63 14.02
N SER A 335 11.38 -30.90 14.29
CA SER A 335 10.41 -31.86 14.84
C SER A 335 10.64 -32.15 16.32
N ILE A 336 9.54 -32.25 17.06
CA ILE A 336 9.50 -32.64 18.47
C ILE A 336 8.53 -33.82 18.57
N ASN A 337 9.02 -34.97 19.03
CA ASN A 337 8.24 -36.22 19.14
C ASN A 337 7.60 -36.68 17.82
N GLY A 338 8.30 -36.49 16.69
CA GLY A 338 7.85 -36.97 15.38
C GLY A 338 6.90 -36.04 14.62
N THR A 339 6.47 -34.92 15.20
CA THR A 339 5.70 -33.87 14.52
C THR A 339 6.45 -32.53 14.56
N THR A 340 6.23 -31.69 13.55
CA THR A 340 6.91 -30.38 13.46
C THR A 340 6.37 -29.39 14.50
N ILE A 341 7.18 -28.40 14.89
CA ILE A 341 6.73 -27.32 15.78
C ILE A 341 5.51 -26.61 15.18
N ALA A 342 5.49 -26.41 13.86
CA ALA A 342 4.38 -25.84 13.13
C ALA A 342 3.06 -26.62 13.38
N VAL A 343 3.07 -27.95 13.27
CA VAL A 343 1.88 -28.77 13.51
C VAL A 343 1.42 -28.71 14.96
N HIS A 344 2.34 -28.69 15.93
CA HIS A 344 1.99 -28.47 17.35
C HIS A 344 1.30 -27.13 17.57
N LEU A 345 1.81 -26.06 16.96
CA LEU A 345 1.22 -24.72 17.04
C LEU A 345 -0.15 -24.66 16.34
N ILE A 346 -0.30 -25.28 15.17
CA ILE A 346 -1.58 -25.38 14.46
C ILE A 346 -2.62 -26.03 15.36
N ASN A 347 -2.32 -27.21 15.92
CA ASN A 347 -3.25 -27.93 16.80
C ASN A 347 -3.58 -27.15 18.08
N PHE A 348 -2.63 -26.39 18.62
CA PHE A 348 -2.87 -25.52 19.76
C PHE A 348 -3.82 -24.35 19.42
N MET A 349 -3.68 -23.78 18.22
CA MET A 349 -4.49 -22.65 17.77
C MET A 349 -5.85 -23.05 17.19
N GLU A 350 -5.99 -24.29 16.70
CA GLU A 350 -7.19 -24.81 16.03
C GLU A 350 -8.49 -24.53 16.78
N PRO A 351 -8.63 -24.83 18.10
CA PRO A 351 -9.89 -24.60 18.82
C PRO A 351 -10.30 -23.12 18.83
N THR A 352 -9.31 -22.23 18.96
CA THR A 352 -9.56 -20.79 18.94
C THR A 352 -9.87 -20.28 17.53
N ALA A 353 -9.17 -20.79 16.51
CA ALA A 353 -9.36 -20.38 15.12
C ALA A 353 -10.76 -20.74 14.62
N LEU A 354 -11.27 -21.91 15.00
CA LEU A 354 -12.62 -22.35 14.66
C LEU A 354 -13.68 -21.41 15.23
N ILE A 355 -13.47 -20.74 16.36
CA ILE A 355 -14.45 -19.77 16.91
C ILE A 355 -14.65 -18.58 15.95
N PHE A 356 -13.59 -18.19 15.23
CA PHE A 356 -13.60 -17.11 14.25
C PHE A 356 -13.89 -17.60 12.82
N GLY A 357 -14.30 -18.87 12.67
CA GLY A 357 -14.59 -19.49 11.38
C GLY A 357 -13.38 -19.62 10.47
N MET A 358 -12.18 -19.74 11.04
CA MET A 358 -10.91 -20.00 10.35
C MET A 358 -10.26 -21.30 10.88
N THR A 359 -9.11 -21.69 10.34
CA THR A 359 -8.32 -22.86 10.80
C THR A 359 -7.06 -22.43 11.54
N GLY A 360 -6.48 -23.32 12.36
CA GLY A 360 -5.22 -23.10 13.06
C GLY A 360 -4.06 -22.82 12.10
N ILE A 361 -4.11 -23.40 10.90
CA ILE A 361 -3.19 -23.12 9.79
C ILE A 361 -3.20 -21.63 9.43
N VAL A 362 -4.38 -21.05 9.21
CA VAL A 362 -4.54 -19.63 8.88
C VAL A 362 -3.98 -18.76 10.01
N PHE A 363 -4.30 -19.10 11.26
CA PHE A 363 -3.84 -18.34 12.43
C PHE A 363 -2.32 -18.33 12.53
N LEU A 364 -1.67 -19.49 12.41
CA LEU A 364 -0.21 -19.57 12.41
C LEU A 364 0.39 -18.82 11.23
N ALA A 365 -0.17 -18.97 10.02
CA ALA A 365 0.32 -18.27 8.83
C ALA A 365 0.31 -16.75 9.02
N TYR A 366 -0.78 -16.18 9.54
CA TYR A 366 -0.87 -14.73 9.76
C TYR A 366 0.05 -14.22 10.87
N ILE A 367 0.40 -15.04 11.87
CA ILE A 367 1.39 -14.67 12.90
C ILE A 367 2.79 -14.63 12.31
N VAL A 368 3.14 -15.63 11.51
CA VAL A 368 4.51 -15.77 10.99
C VAL A 368 4.73 -14.84 9.78
N ALA A 369 3.69 -14.55 9.01
CA ALA A 369 3.73 -13.67 7.86
C ALA A 369 3.47 -12.18 8.19
N ILE A 370 3.43 -11.77 9.47
CA ILE A 370 3.40 -10.35 9.86
C ILE A 370 4.46 -9.49 9.13
N PRO A 371 5.69 -9.97 8.89
CA PRO A 371 6.69 -9.23 8.15
C PRO A 371 6.31 -8.89 6.71
N ALA A 372 5.66 -9.81 6.00
CA ALA A 372 5.32 -9.71 4.59
C ALA A 372 3.96 -10.38 4.35
N ASN A 373 2.93 -9.60 4.01
CA ASN A 373 1.58 -10.14 3.85
C ASN A 373 1.40 -10.92 2.54
N GLU A 374 2.27 -10.67 1.56
CA GLU A 374 2.32 -11.34 0.27
C GLU A 374 2.72 -12.82 0.35
N ILE A 375 3.41 -13.24 1.41
CA ILE A 375 3.79 -14.66 1.63
C ILE A 375 2.74 -15.46 2.42
N VAL A 376 1.61 -14.85 2.79
CA VAL A 376 0.56 -15.52 3.59
C VAL A 376 0.01 -16.76 2.86
N ILE A 377 -0.33 -16.64 1.57
CA ILE A 377 -0.87 -17.78 0.80
C ILE A 377 0.16 -18.91 0.65
N PRO A 378 1.41 -18.66 0.18
CA PRO A 378 2.45 -19.69 0.15
C PRO A 378 2.67 -20.38 1.50
N THR A 379 2.62 -19.60 2.59
CA THR A 379 2.73 -20.13 3.95
C THR A 379 1.55 -21.02 4.31
N ILE A 380 0.31 -20.64 3.96
CA ILE A 380 -0.89 -21.46 4.17
C ILE A 380 -0.78 -22.78 3.41
N LEU A 381 -0.36 -22.75 2.14
CA LEU A 381 -0.22 -23.95 1.32
C LEU A 381 0.81 -24.90 1.93
N MET A 382 2.00 -24.38 2.27
CA MET A 382 3.07 -25.13 2.94
C MET A 382 2.59 -25.75 4.26
N LEU A 383 1.95 -24.97 5.13
CA LEU A 383 1.43 -25.47 6.41
C LEU A 383 0.32 -26.49 6.24
N THR A 384 -0.49 -26.38 5.18
CA THR A 384 -1.53 -27.36 4.85
C THR A 384 -0.92 -28.70 4.44
N VAL A 385 0.08 -28.70 3.56
CA VAL A 385 0.82 -29.92 3.17
C VAL A 385 1.45 -30.59 4.39
N LEU A 386 2.12 -29.80 5.25
CA LEU A 386 2.73 -30.30 6.49
C LEU A 386 1.71 -30.90 7.45
N ALA A 387 0.56 -30.24 7.64
CA ALA A 387 -0.50 -30.72 8.54
C ALA A 387 -1.17 -32.01 8.03
N LEU A 388 -1.30 -32.16 6.71
CA LEU A 388 -1.85 -33.37 6.08
C LEU A 388 -0.84 -34.52 6.00
N GLY A 389 0.45 -34.27 6.27
CA GLY A 389 1.52 -35.26 6.08
C GLY A 389 1.72 -35.66 4.62
N ALA A 390 1.27 -34.83 3.68
CA ALA A 390 1.46 -35.06 2.25
C ALA A 390 2.88 -34.67 1.83
N THR A 391 3.43 -35.35 0.82
CA THR A 391 4.63 -34.87 0.14
C THR A 391 4.25 -33.70 -0.76
N SER A 392 5.06 -32.64 -0.74
CA SER A 392 4.93 -31.49 -1.64
C SER A 392 4.82 -31.95 -3.10
N PRO A 393 3.90 -31.36 -3.90
CA PRO A 393 3.69 -31.76 -5.29
C PRO A 393 4.87 -31.44 -6.23
N ASP A 394 5.71 -30.48 -5.85
CA ASP A 394 6.77 -29.96 -6.70
C ASP A 394 8.13 -30.61 -6.36
N PRO A 395 8.76 -31.36 -7.28
CA PRO A 395 10.03 -32.03 -7.07
C PRO A 395 11.18 -31.03 -6.93
N GLY A 396 11.31 -30.48 -5.72
CA GLY A 396 12.31 -29.46 -5.37
C GLY A 396 11.95 -28.68 -4.09
N SER A 397 10.66 -28.58 -3.78
CA SER A 397 10.20 -28.04 -2.50
C SER A 397 10.24 -29.15 -1.45
N GLY A 398 11.20 -29.12 -0.52
CA GLY A 398 11.16 -30.03 0.63
C GLY A 398 9.90 -29.80 1.48
N ALA A 399 9.55 -30.77 2.34
CA ALA A 399 8.53 -30.54 3.36
C ALA A 399 8.89 -29.30 4.20
N GLY A 400 7.99 -28.31 4.27
CA GLY A 400 8.23 -27.08 5.04
C GLY A 400 8.99 -25.97 4.32
N VAL A 401 8.96 -25.98 2.99
CA VAL A 401 9.41 -24.88 2.12
C VAL A 401 8.19 -24.20 1.49
N MET A 402 8.21 -22.86 1.40
CA MET A 402 7.12 -22.11 0.76
C MET A 402 7.05 -22.40 -0.74
N PHE A 403 5.84 -22.50 -1.28
CA PHE A 403 5.62 -22.71 -2.71
C PHE A 403 4.28 -22.11 -3.14
N GLU A 404 4.07 -22.00 -4.45
CA GLU A 404 2.79 -21.66 -5.08
C GLU A 404 2.48 -22.72 -6.14
N LEU A 405 1.19 -22.91 -6.43
CA LEU A 405 0.72 -23.85 -7.44
C LEU A 405 0.18 -23.06 -8.61
N ASP A 406 0.49 -23.48 -9.84
CA ASP A 406 0.03 -22.79 -11.05
C ASP A 406 -1.47 -23.01 -11.33
N SER A 407 -2.07 -24.04 -10.73
CA SER A 407 -3.48 -24.40 -10.95
C SER A 407 -4.36 -23.97 -9.78
N GLU A 408 -5.32 -23.09 -10.07
CA GLU A 408 -6.39 -22.68 -9.14
C GLU A 408 -7.19 -23.88 -8.61
N GLU A 409 -7.42 -24.91 -9.44
CA GLU A 409 -8.13 -26.12 -9.03
C GLU A 409 -7.30 -26.93 -8.02
N ALA A 410 -5.99 -27.06 -8.24
CA ALA A 410 -5.09 -27.76 -7.32
C ALA A 410 -4.98 -27.02 -5.97
N ILE A 411 -4.94 -25.68 -6.00
CA ILE A 411 -4.99 -24.86 -4.77
C ILE A 411 -6.30 -25.12 -4.03
N ARG A 412 -7.44 -25.08 -4.73
CA ARG A 412 -8.75 -25.31 -4.13
C ARG A 412 -8.85 -26.69 -3.49
N GLU A 413 -8.43 -27.74 -4.19
CA GLU A 413 -8.45 -29.11 -3.69
C GLU A 413 -7.60 -29.26 -2.42
N LEU A 414 -6.39 -28.69 -2.43
CA LEU A 414 -5.50 -28.73 -1.26
C LEU A 414 -6.12 -28.00 -0.06
N LEU A 415 -6.67 -26.81 -0.26
CA LEU A 415 -7.29 -26.03 0.81
C LEU A 415 -8.55 -26.72 1.36
N VAL A 416 -9.40 -27.27 0.50
CA VAL A 416 -10.61 -28.01 0.91
C VAL A 416 -10.22 -29.26 1.69
N THR A 417 -9.20 -29.99 1.24
CA THR A 417 -8.64 -31.14 1.98
C THR A 417 -8.05 -30.72 3.33
N GLY A 418 -7.46 -29.52 3.39
CA GLY A 418 -7.01 -28.86 4.61
C GLY A 418 -8.13 -28.30 5.50
N GLY A 419 -9.40 -28.62 5.23
CA GLY A 419 -10.55 -28.23 6.04
C GLY A 419 -11.15 -26.85 5.71
N TRP A 420 -10.78 -26.24 4.59
CA TRP A 420 -11.36 -24.96 4.19
C TRP A 420 -12.79 -25.13 3.69
N THR A 421 -13.64 -24.22 4.15
CA THR A 421 -15.01 -24.06 3.68
C THR A 421 -15.19 -22.68 3.04
N LEU A 422 -16.33 -22.45 2.39
CA LEU A 422 -16.68 -21.10 1.92
C LEU A 422 -16.68 -20.08 3.07
N LEU A 423 -17.14 -20.49 4.27
CA LEU A 423 -17.08 -19.64 5.46
C LEU A 423 -15.62 -19.26 5.80
N THR A 424 -14.72 -20.23 5.76
CA THR A 424 -13.29 -20.01 5.99
C THR A 424 -12.73 -19.03 4.97
N ALA A 425 -13.01 -19.21 3.69
CA ALA A 425 -12.55 -18.31 2.64
C ALA A 425 -13.03 -16.87 2.85
N VAL A 426 -14.33 -16.68 3.12
CA VAL A 426 -14.91 -15.34 3.39
C VAL A 426 -14.30 -14.71 4.64
N ASN A 427 -14.13 -15.47 5.73
CA ASN A 427 -13.51 -14.95 6.95
C ASN A 427 -12.03 -14.61 6.74
N VAL A 428 -11.28 -15.39 5.96
CA VAL A 428 -9.88 -15.08 5.62
C VAL A 428 -9.81 -13.82 4.77
N MET A 429 -10.72 -13.64 3.81
CA MET A 429 -10.80 -12.44 3.00
C MET A 429 -11.09 -11.18 3.85
N LEU A 430 -12.03 -11.27 4.79
CA LEU A 430 -12.32 -10.19 5.74
C LEU A 430 -11.15 -9.95 6.72
N PHE A 431 -10.54 -11.01 7.24
CA PHE A 431 -9.40 -10.90 8.14
C PHE A 431 -8.20 -10.26 7.43
N SER A 432 -7.91 -10.67 6.19
CA SER A 432 -6.87 -10.09 5.34
C SER A 432 -7.06 -8.59 5.10
N LEU A 433 -8.31 -8.12 5.00
CA LEU A 433 -8.61 -6.69 4.88
C LEU A 433 -8.31 -5.94 6.19
N ILE A 434 -8.63 -6.54 7.33
CA ILE A 434 -8.76 -5.84 8.62
C ILE A 434 -7.62 -6.19 9.59
N HIS A 435 -6.66 -7.05 9.25
CA HIS A 435 -5.60 -7.44 10.18
C HIS A 435 -4.51 -6.38 10.34
N ASN A 436 -3.51 -6.71 11.16
CA ASN A 436 -2.36 -5.85 11.41
C ASN A 436 -1.63 -5.46 10.11
N PRO A 437 -1.01 -4.27 10.07
CA PRO A 437 -0.22 -3.88 8.92
C PRO A 437 1.09 -4.69 8.89
N CYS A 438 1.74 -4.77 7.73
CA CYS A 438 3.04 -5.46 7.61
C CYS A 438 4.14 -4.74 8.42
N SER A 439 5.21 -5.45 8.77
CA SER A 439 6.30 -4.90 9.60
C SER A 439 6.91 -3.61 9.04
N THR A 440 7.05 -3.51 7.71
CA THR A 440 7.50 -2.27 7.04
C THR A 440 6.58 -1.09 7.35
N THR A 441 5.27 -1.32 7.36
CA THR A 441 4.28 -0.29 7.70
C THR A 441 4.31 0.03 9.19
N ILE A 442 4.37 -0.98 10.08
CA ILE A 442 4.48 -0.78 11.54
C ILE A 442 5.70 0.08 11.88
N TYR A 443 6.86 -0.24 11.29
CA TYR A 443 8.09 0.53 11.47
C TYR A 443 7.95 1.96 10.94
N THR A 444 7.27 2.13 9.80
CA THR A 444 7.03 3.45 9.22
C THR A 444 6.10 4.29 10.10
N ILE A 445 5.04 3.69 10.66
CA ILE A 445 4.16 4.36 11.64
C ILE A 445 4.96 4.83 12.84
N TYR A 446 5.86 3.99 13.37
CA TYR A 446 6.73 4.38 14.48
C TYR A 446 7.63 5.58 14.11
N LYS A 447 8.23 5.57 12.91
CA LYS A 447 9.05 6.68 12.42
C LYS A 447 8.26 7.98 12.21
N GLU A 448 7.03 7.91 11.71
CA GLU A 448 6.20 9.09 11.45
C GLU A 448 5.51 9.65 12.70
N THR A 449 5.19 8.80 13.69
CA THR A 449 4.50 9.23 14.92
C THR A 449 5.46 9.51 16.08
N GLY A 450 6.67 8.94 16.07
CA GLY A 450 7.62 9.01 17.18
C GLY A 450 7.12 8.34 18.48
N SER A 451 6.01 7.60 18.43
CA SER A 451 5.32 7.13 19.64
C SER A 451 4.98 5.64 19.56
N LYS A 452 5.56 4.86 20.49
CA LYS A 452 5.26 3.44 20.64
C LYS A 452 3.78 3.17 20.93
N ARG A 453 3.13 4.07 21.68
CA ARG A 453 1.70 3.96 22.01
C ARG A 453 0.85 3.94 20.74
N TRP A 454 1.10 4.87 19.82
CA TRP A 454 0.35 4.94 18.58
C TRP A 454 0.68 3.81 17.62
N THR A 455 1.94 3.36 17.56
CA THR A 455 2.31 2.16 16.79
C THR A 455 1.56 0.92 17.27
N ILE A 456 1.44 0.71 18.58
CA ILE A 456 0.70 -0.42 19.16
C ILE A 456 -0.79 -0.29 18.83
N VAL A 457 -1.37 0.90 19.02
CA VAL A 457 -2.79 1.15 18.71
C VAL A 457 -3.06 0.90 17.22
N SER A 458 -2.24 1.42 16.30
CA SER A 458 -2.40 1.20 14.86
C SER A 458 -2.26 -0.26 14.44
N SER A 459 -1.54 -1.08 15.21
CA SER A 459 -1.33 -2.50 14.90
C SER A 459 -2.43 -3.38 15.50
N LEU A 460 -2.83 -3.12 16.75
CA LEU A 460 -3.82 -3.92 17.47
C LEU A 460 -5.26 -3.54 17.15
N LEU A 461 -5.56 -2.26 16.88
CA LEU A 461 -6.93 -1.81 16.59
C LEU A 461 -7.53 -2.57 15.39
N PRO A 462 -6.85 -2.67 14.23
CA PRO A 462 -7.37 -3.46 13.11
C PRO A 462 -7.49 -4.94 13.49
N LEU A 463 -6.47 -5.53 14.12
CA LEU A 463 -6.49 -6.94 14.53
C LEU A 463 -7.69 -7.29 15.42
N VAL A 464 -7.98 -6.47 16.44
CA VAL A 464 -9.15 -6.65 17.32
C VAL A 464 -10.44 -6.52 16.53
N LEU A 465 -10.55 -5.53 15.65
CA LEU A 465 -11.72 -5.36 14.78
C LEU A 465 -11.90 -6.56 13.85
N GLY A 466 -10.80 -7.13 13.35
CA GLY A 466 -10.79 -8.30 12.48
C GLY A 466 -11.38 -9.51 13.19
N PHE A 467 -10.90 -9.81 14.40
CA PHE A 467 -11.46 -10.87 15.24
C PHE A 467 -12.93 -10.64 15.58
N ILE A 468 -13.34 -9.40 15.87
CA ILE A 468 -14.75 -9.08 16.14
C ILE A 468 -15.61 -9.39 14.90
N ILE A 469 -15.20 -8.90 13.72
CA ILE A 469 -15.97 -9.08 12.48
C ILE A 469 -16.04 -10.55 12.07
N THR A 470 -14.93 -11.27 12.06
CA THR A 470 -14.92 -12.69 11.68
C THR A 470 -15.66 -13.56 12.68
N PHE A 471 -15.61 -13.22 13.98
CA PHE A 471 -16.44 -13.88 14.99
C PHE A 471 -17.93 -13.74 14.66
N PHE A 472 -18.42 -12.52 14.46
CA PHE A 472 -19.84 -12.30 14.16
C PHE A 472 -20.26 -12.98 12.86
N VAL A 473 -19.44 -12.90 11.81
CA VAL A 473 -19.72 -13.58 10.53
C VAL A 473 -19.78 -15.10 10.73
N ALA A 474 -18.84 -15.70 11.47
CA ALA A 474 -18.84 -17.12 11.76
C ALA A 474 -20.06 -17.58 12.59
N GLN A 475 -20.44 -16.83 13.63
CA GLN A 475 -21.60 -17.18 14.44
C GLN A 475 -22.90 -17.03 13.65
N ILE A 476 -23.05 -15.95 12.89
CA ILE A 476 -24.24 -15.73 12.04
C ILE A 476 -24.34 -16.85 11.01
N TRP A 477 -23.26 -17.20 10.32
CA TRP A 477 -23.26 -18.29 9.36
C TRP A 477 -23.74 -19.60 9.98
N ARG A 478 -23.19 -19.97 11.15
CA ARG A 478 -23.56 -21.19 11.89
C ARG A 478 -24.99 -21.22 12.42
N LEU A 479 -25.64 -20.06 12.57
CA LEU A 479 -27.05 -19.99 12.94
C LEU A 479 -27.97 -20.28 11.76
N PHE A 480 -27.51 -20.04 10.53
CA PHE A 480 -28.30 -20.21 9.30
C PHE A 480 -27.93 -21.45 8.47
N SER A 481 -26.77 -22.06 8.73
CA SER A 481 -26.33 -23.34 8.15
C SER A 481 -26.68 -24.50 9.07
#